data_AF-A0A4Y3NPF8-F1
#
_entry.id   AF-A0A4Y3NPF8-F1
#
_cell.length_a   1.000
_cell.length_b   1.000
_cell.length_c   1.000
_cell.angle_alpha   90.00
_cell.angle_beta   90.00
_cell.angle_gamma   90.00
#
_symmetry.space_group_name_H-M   'P 1'
#
loop_
_entity.id
_entity.type
_entity.pdbx_description
1 polymer ?
#
loop_
_entity_poly.entity_id
_entity_poly.type
_entity_poly.pdbx_seq_one_letter_code
_entity_poly.pdbx_strand_id
1 'polypeptide(L)'
;MGELEGLFDGPATGLPALISNKAVLSRGTAQYRLAAEEEAPVKHLAGYAPFVMFCESRGVSAGQFATDVSALLAFLRTTIGDISAEPGLSESTTIFVGNVIAAMRPDAHWRVMADGAREVGTRGMMITVDRLMDGLPEADDGMVAGLLRHLTEWADEESDGPALPPLRPVPTGQAAELYVRPELPSRQYRHAEGQEIEYGNRWGSEGPPADAYSVETHGERFEGLHLVAHALIEYLGGAYYVDVSRDPAHAADVSVNAREVIDVARLTPRDPLAAPLTFVLTSAPGVVVRAGVLHNFPFPVCGCDACDETAESEATRLEELSLAVAAGGYGERYPVGRKKWAEYALFAADGSGNRRGAGPRGATSEQLAAAEERLRDVPDGWRAWPLR
;
A
#
# COMPACT_ATOMS: atom_id res chain seq x y z
N MET A 1 37.34 -9.22 -7.61
CA MET A 1 36.04 -8.82 -7.03
C MET A 1 34.84 -9.42 -7.75
N GLY A 2 34.93 -9.86 -9.02
CA GLY A 2 33.79 -10.39 -9.78
C GLY A 2 33.54 -11.90 -9.77
N GLU A 3 34.37 -12.72 -9.11
CA GLU A 3 34.17 -14.20 -9.10
C GLU A 3 33.32 -14.70 -7.91
N LEU A 4 33.28 -13.97 -6.79
CA LEU A 4 32.52 -14.39 -5.59
C LEU A 4 31.04 -14.00 -5.64
N GLU A 5 30.66 -13.07 -6.52
CA GLU A 5 29.28 -12.59 -6.67
C GLU A 5 28.58 -13.13 -7.93
N GLY A 6 29.04 -14.29 -8.42
CA GLY A 6 28.48 -15.01 -9.57
C GLY A 6 27.68 -16.26 -9.20
N LEU A 7 27.24 -16.39 -7.95
CA LEU A 7 26.53 -17.59 -7.47
C LEU A 7 25.06 -17.67 -7.90
N PHE A 8 24.47 -16.53 -8.29
CA PHE A 8 23.08 -16.42 -8.71
C PHE A 8 22.98 -15.92 -10.15
N ASP A 9 21.94 -16.36 -10.88
CA ASP A 9 21.78 -16.03 -12.30
C ASP A 9 21.49 -14.53 -12.54
N GLY A 10 22.18 -13.93 -13.52
CA GLY A 10 22.00 -12.53 -13.93
C GLY A 10 22.90 -11.54 -13.17
N PRO A 11 22.88 -10.25 -13.53
CA PRO A 11 23.74 -9.26 -12.90
C PRO A 11 23.29 -9.02 -11.44
N ALA A 12 24.19 -9.23 -10.49
CA ALA A 12 24.03 -8.70 -9.14
C ALA A 12 24.09 -7.17 -9.22
N THR A 13 23.04 -6.50 -8.76
CA THR A 13 22.93 -5.03 -8.83
C THR A 13 22.86 -4.41 -7.44
N GLY A 14 22.99 -3.09 -7.35
CA GLY A 14 22.85 -2.37 -6.08
C GLY A 14 21.43 -2.50 -5.51
N LEU A 15 21.27 -2.11 -4.24
CA LEU A 15 19.95 -2.04 -3.60
C LEU A 15 18.96 -1.23 -4.47
N PRO A 16 17.75 -1.75 -4.75
CA PRO A 16 16.73 -0.94 -5.40
C PRO A 16 16.48 0.30 -4.58
N ALA A 17 16.13 1.39 -5.26
CA ALA A 17 15.73 2.62 -4.59
C ALA A 17 14.66 2.30 -3.52
N LEU A 18 14.84 2.87 -2.33
CA LEU A 18 13.83 2.81 -1.27
C LEU A 18 12.47 3.13 -1.88
N ILE A 19 11.48 2.26 -1.66
CA ILE A 19 10.09 2.65 -1.88
C ILE A 19 9.93 3.94 -1.11
N SER A 20 9.58 5.03 -1.78
CA SER A 20 9.50 6.30 -1.10
C SER A 20 8.26 6.28 -0.17
N ASN A 21 8.44 6.05 1.13
CA ASN A 21 7.39 6.36 2.13
C ASN A 21 7.29 7.87 2.39
N LYS A 22 7.64 8.74 1.43
CA LYS A 22 7.20 10.14 1.52
C LYS A 22 5.67 10.25 1.50
N ALA A 23 4.95 9.19 1.17
CA ALA A 23 3.51 9.07 1.37
C ALA A 23 3.08 8.46 2.74
N VAL A 24 3.98 7.87 3.55
CA VAL A 24 3.57 7.08 4.73
C VAL A 24 4.31 7.41 6.04
N LEU A 25 5.52 7.98 6.02
CA LEU A 25 6.31 8.21 7.26
C LEU A 25 6.82 9.64 7.47
N SER A 26 6.37 10.61 6.68
CA SER A 26 6.53 12.04 7.00
C SER A 26 5.18 12.60 7.48
N ARG A 27 4.73 12.19 8.67
CA ARG A 27 3.43 12.61 9.23
C ARG A 27 3.34 14.09 9.63
N GLY A 28 4.36 14.91 9.35
CA GLY A 28 4.39 16.34 9.70
C GLY A 28 4.62 17.33 8.55
N THR A 29 4.85 16.89 7.31
CA THR A 29 4.86 17.78 6.13
C THR A 29 4.88 16.94 4.86
N ALA A 30 3.89 17.13 3.98
CA ALA A 30 3.84 16.52 2.66
C ALA A 30 5.01 17.04 1.81
N GLN A 31 6.13 16.32 1.79
CA GLN A 31 7.16 16.55 0.80
C GLN A 31 6.95 15.61 -0.37
N TYR A 32 6.34 16.16 -1.41
CA TYR A 32 6.19 15.61 -2.75
C TYR A 32 7.51 15.09 -3.33
N ARG A 33 7.44 13.98 -4.07
CA ARG A 33 8.50 13.56 -4.99
C ARG A 33 7.89 13.39 -6.38
N LEU A 34 8.49 14.05 -7.36
CA LEU A 34 8.20 13.90 -8.79
C LEU A 34 8.29 12.43 -9.19
N ALA A 35 7.45 12.02 -10.13
CA ALA A 35 7.40 10.68 -10.70
C ALA A 35 8.77 10.29 -11.26
N ALA A 36 9.58 9.62 -10.44
CA ALA A 36 10.80 8.97 -10.91
C ALA A 36 10.40 7.74 -11.72
N GLU A 37 11.07 7.55 -12.85
CA GLU A 37 11.01 6.32 -13.64
C GLU A 37 11.28 5.13 -12.70
N GLU A 38 10.31 4.24 -12.54
CA GLU A 38 10.47 3.01 -11.75
C GLU A 38 11.59 2.17 -12.42
N GLU A 39 12.72 2.04 -11.72
CA GLU A 39 13.84 1.20 -12.13
C GLU A 39 13.38 -0.26 -12.29
N ALA A 40 14.02 -0.99 -13.20
CA ALA A 40 13.71 -2.40 -13.44
C ALA A 40 13.82 -3.22 -12.13
N PRO A 41 12.95 -4.22 -11.91
CA PRO A 41 12.95 -5.00 -10.69
C PRO A 41 14.30 -5.71 -10.50
N VAL A 42 14.90 -5.54 -9.33
CA VAL A 42 16.19 -6.13 -8.98
C VAL A 42 15.97 -7.57 -8.53
N LYS A 43 16.46 -8.56 -9.29
CA LYS A 43 16.34 -9.98 -8.92
C LYS A 43 17.36 -10.41 -7.88
N HIS A 44 18.64 -10.06 -8.08
CA HIS A 44 19.71 -10.41 -7.16
C HIS A 44 20.53 -9.16 -6.79
N LEU A 45 20.82 -9.04 -5.49
CA LEU A 45 21.63 -7.98 -4.92
C LEU A 45 23.11 -8.36 -4.87
N ALA A 46 23.99 -7.39 -5.12
CA ALA A 46 25.41 -7.46 -4.80
C ALA A 46 25.67 -7.19 -3.30
N GLY A 47 26.88 -7.45 -2.82
CA GLY A 47 27.28 -7.20 -1.43
C GLY A 47 27.31 -8.43 -0.52
N TYR A 48 27.14 -9.64 -1.09
CA TYR A 48 27.17 -10.90 -0.32
C TYR A 48 28.53 -11.60 -0.32
N ALA A 49 29.56 -11.06 -1.00
CA ALA A 49 30.91 -11.63 -1.01
C ALA A 49 31.51 -11.88 0.39
N PRO A 50 31.33 -11.03 1.41
CA PRO A 50 31.83 -11.31 2.76
C PRO A 50 31.26 -12.60 3.37
N PHE A 51 29.97 -12.88 3.15
CA PHE A 51 29.35 -14.14 3.60
C PHE A 51 29.92 -15.36 2.87
N VAL A 52 30.20 -15.24 1.56
CA VAL A 52 30.84 -16.33 0.80
C VAL A 52 32.22 -16.67 1.38
N MET A 53 33.04 -15.66 1.67
CA MET A 53 34.34 -15.86 2.32
C MET A 53 34.20 -16.46 3.73
N PHE A 54 33.17 -16.05 4.49
CA PHE A 54 32.89 -16.62 5.79
C PHE A 54 32.56 -18.13 5.69
N CYS A 55 31.69 -18.53 4.75
CA CYS A 55 31.41 -19.94 4.47
C CYS A 55 32.68 -20.73 4.15
N GLU A 56 33.52 -20.20 3.25
CA GLU A 56 34.78 -20.84 2.87
C GLU A 56 35.73 -20.99 4.07
N SER A 57 35.82 -19.99 4.94
CA SER A 57 36.64 -20.04 6.16
C SER A 57 36.19 -21.13 7.15
N ARG A 58 34.91 -21.51 7.10
CA ARG A 58 34.30 -22.59 7.90
C ARG A 58 34.34 -23.95 7.18
N GLY A 59 34.93 -24.01 5.99
CA GLY A 59 35.03 -25.23 5.18
C GLY A 59 33.71 -25.66 4.53
N VAL A 60 32.74 -24.76 4.38
CA VAL A 60 31.45 -25.03 3.72
C VAL A 60 31.33 -24.22 2.42
N SER A 61 30.65 -24.79 1.43
CA SER A 61 30.47 -24.13 0.13
C SER A 61 29.21 -23.27 0.12
N ALA A 62 29.37 -21.95 -0.11
CA ALA A 62 28.24 -21.05 -0.30
C ALA A 62 27.38 -21.45 -1.52
N GLY A 63 27.98 -22.07 -2.55
CA GLY A 63 27.24 -22.55 -3.71
C GLY A 63 26.22 -23.65 -3.38
N GLN A 64 26.48 -24.47 -2.36
CA GLN A 64 25.50 -25.45 -1.87
C GLN A 64 24.28 -24.73 -1.27
N PHE A 65 24.53 -23.70 -0.46
CA PHE A 65 23.47 -22.90 0.16
C PHE A 65 22.67 -22.10 -0.86
N ALA A 66 23.29 -21.69 -1.96
CA ALA A 66 22.59 -20.98 -3.04
C ALA A 66 21.44 -21.79 -3.67
N THR A 67 21.52 -23.13 -3.61
CA THR A 67 20.51 -24.06 -4.17
C THR A 67 19.71 -24.82 -3.11
N ASP A 68 20.10 -24.74 -1.84
CA ASP A 68 19.49 -25.50 -0.74
C ASP A 68 19.22 -24.58 0.46
N VAL A 69 18.02 -24.00 0.48
CA VAL A 69 17.56 -23.11 1.55
C VAL A 69 17.47 -23.83 2.90
N SER A 70 17.22 -25.15 2.91
CA SER A 70 17.17 -25.95 4.13
C SER A 70 18.55 -26.05 4.76
N ALA A 71 19.56 -26.39 3.95
CA ALA A 71 20.96 -26.42 4.39
C ALA A 71 21.46 -25.05 4.85
N LEU A 72 21.06 -23.98 4.16
CA LEU A 72 21.38 -22.61 4.56
C LEU A 72 20.80 -22.25 5.94
N LEU A 73 19.50 -22.46 6.17
CA LEU A 73 18.87 -22.14 7.46
C LEU A 73 19.46 -22.96 8.61
N ALA A 74 19.78 -24.24 8.36
CA ALA A 74 20.45 -25.08 9.34
C ALA A 74 21.85 -24.54 9.70
N PHE A 75 22.64 -24.15 8.70
CA PHE A 75 23.96 -23.54 8.92
C PHE A 75 23.87 -22.24 9.72
N LEU A 76 22.94 -21.35 9.33
CA LEU A 76 22.76 -20.05 9.99
C LEU A 76 22.38 -20.22 11.45
N ARG A 77 21.47 -21.13 11.81
CA ARG A 77 21.11 -21.37 13.23
C ARG A 77 22.29 -21.74 14.12
N THR A 78 23.32 -22.39 13.55
CA THR A 78 24.54 -22.76 14.30
C THR A 78 25.60 -21.67 14.34
N THR A 79 25.54 -20.68 13.45
CA THR A 79 26.60 -19.69 13.23
C THR A 79 26.13 -18.24 13.41
N ILE A 80 24.84 -18.00 13.66
CA ILE A 80 24.25 -16.67 13.73
C ILE A 80 24.89 -15.79 14.81
N GLY A 81 25.33 -16.38 15.93
CA GLY A 81 26.06 -15.65 16.96
C GLY A 81 27.40 -15.09 16.47
N ASP A 82 28.12 -15.86 15.66
CA ASP A 82 29.39 -15.43 15.07
C ASP A 82 29.16 -14.36 13.98
N ILE A 83 28.10 -14.53 13.18
CA ILE A 83 27.69 -13.58 12.14
C ILE A 83 27.31 -12.22 12.73
N SER A 84 26.57 -12.22 13.84
CA SER A 84 26.13 -10.99 14.52
C SER A 84 27.28 -10.25 15.21
N ALA A 85 28.36 -10.94 15.56
CA ALA A 85 29.53 -10.34 16.20
C ALA A 85 30.47 -9.64 15.22
N GLU A 86 30.42 -9.97 13.93
CA GLU A 86 31.32 -9.44 12.90
C GLU A 86 30.68 -8.27 12.12
N PRO A 87 31.28 -7.06 12.14
CA PRO A 87 30.74 -5.90 11.44
C PRO A 87 30.61 -6.15 9.93
N GLY A 88 29.42 -5.89 9.36
CA GLY A 88 29.15 -6.03 7.93
C GLY A 88 28.86 -7.47 7.46
N LEU A 89 29.19 -8.49 8.26
CA LEU A 89 28.89 -9.88 7.91
C LEU A 89 27.38 -10.15 7.98
N SER A 90 26.70 -9.60 8.99
CA SER A 90 25.23 -9.67 9.11
C SER A 90 24.53 -9.12 7.86
N GLU A 91 24.95 -7.95 7.36
CA GLU A 91 24.36 -7.34 6.17
C GLU A 91 24.55 -8.21 4.92
N SER A 92 25.77 -8.72 4.71
CA SER A 92 26.09 -9.62 3.60
C SER A 92 25.33 -10.95 3.67
N THR A 93 25.08 -11.45 4.89
CA THR A 93 24.30 -12.66 5.14
C THR A 93 22.84 -12.45 4.77
N THR A 94 22.25 -11.33 5.20
CA THR A 94 20.87 -10.99 4.84
C THR A 94 20.69 -10.90 3.32
N ILE A 95 21.65 -10.28 2.62
CA ILE A 95 21.66 -10.21 1.16
C ILE A 95 21.73 -11.62 0.56
N PHE A 96 22.62 -12.48 1.06
CA PHE A 96 22.74 -13.85 0.57
C PHE A 96 21.44 -14.64 0.74
N VAL A 97 20.84 -14.60 1.94
CA VAL A 97 19.58 -15.29 2.24
C VAL A 97 18.45 -14.84 1.33
N GLY A 98 18.30 -13.53 1.13
CA GLY A 98 17.27 -13.05 0.23
C GLY A 98 17.53 -13.41 -1.23
N ASN A 99 18.79 -13.47 -1.69
CA ASN A 99 19.12 -13.96 -3.03
C ASN A 99 18.78 -15.45 -3.19
N VAL A 100 18.98 -16.28 -2.17
CA VAL A 100 18.53 -17.69 -2.18
C VAL A 100 17.01 -17.75 -2.34
N ILE A 101 16.26 -16.96 -1.58
CA ILE A 101 14.79 -16.89 -1.71
C ILE A 101 14.38 -16.39 -3.10
N ALA A 102 15.05 -15.38 -3.65
CA ALA A 102 14.80 -14.89 -5.00
C ALA A 102 15.08 -15.96 -6.06
N ALA A 103 16.12 -16.76 -5.87
CA ALA A 103 16.50 -17.83 -6.80
C ALA A 103 15.47 -18.97 -6.85
N MET A 104 14.67 -19.15 -5.78
CA MET A 104 13.59 -20.15 -5.75
C MET A 104 12.51 -19.87 -6.79
N ARG A 105 12.37 -18.63 -7.31
CA ARG A 105 11.36 -18.29 -8.32
C ARG A 105 11.86 -17.31 -9.39
N PRO A 106 11.52 -17.54 -10.68
CA PRO A 106 11.91 -16.64 -11.76
C PRO A 106 11.37 -15.21 -11.65
N ASP A 107 10.17 -15.05 -11.09
CA ASP A 107 9.43 -13.80 -10.96
C ASP A 107 9.63 -13.08 -9.61
N ALA A 108 10.49 -13.62 -8.75
CA ALA A 108 10.84 -12.99 -7.48
C ALA A 108 11.81 -11.82 -7.67
N HIS A 109 11.64 -10.78 -6.86
CA HIS A 109 12.47 -9.57 -6.88
C HIS A 109 12.60 -8.96 -5.49
N TRP A 110 13.66 -8.18 -5.32
CA TRP A 110 13.94 -7.39 -4.14
C TRP A 110 13.12 -6.10 -4.11
N ARG A 111 12.83 -5.67 -2.90
CA ARG A 111 12.13 -4.43 -2.59
C ARG A 111 12.67 -3.90 -1.27
N VAL A 112 12.90 -2.59 -1.19
CA VAL A 112 13.27 -1.95 0.09
C VAL A 112 12.12 -1.07 0.54
N MET A 113 11.53 -1.42 1.67
CA MET A 113 10.51 -0.63 2.34
C MET A 113 11.14 0.67 2.86
N ALA A 114 10.37 1.74 3.07
CA ALA A 114 11.01 2.99 3.48
C ALA A 114 11.35 3.12 4.97
N ASP A 115 11.01 2.14 5.79
CA ASP A 115 11.69 1.94 7.07
C ASP A 115 13.09 1.32 6.89
N GLY A 116 13.50 1.06 5.64
CA GLY A 116 14.77 0.43 5.28
C GLY A 116 14.71 -1.09 5.25
N ALA A 117 13.58 -1.70 5.61
CA ALA A 117 13.44 -3.15 5.64
C ALA A 117 13.52 -3.73 4.23
N ARG A 118 14.35 -4.76 4.06
CA ARG A 118 14.60 -5.44 2.80
C ARG A 118 13.65 -6.62 2.70
N GLU A 119 12.89 -6.63 1.62
CA GLU A 119 11.93 -7.68 1.31
C GLU A 119 12.29 -8.34 -0.02
N VAL A 120 11.99 -9.63 -0.11
CA VAL A 120 12.13 -10.40 -1.34
C VAL A 120 10.92 -11.28 -1.55
N GLY A 121 10.50 -11.43 -2.80
CA GLY A 121 9.39 -12.30 -3.14
C GLY A 121 8.70 -11.89 -4.41
N THR A 122 7.44 -12.26 -4.54
CA THR A 122 6.57 -12.02 -5.70
C THR A 122 5.44 -11.07 -5.32
N ARG A 123 4.63 -10.64 -6.30
CA ARG A 123 3.42 -9.85 -6.02
C ARG A 123 2.52 -10.53 -4.97
N GLY A 124 2.39 -11.86 -5.02
CA GLY A 124 1.51 -12.62 -4.13
C GLY A 124 2.07 -12.83 -2.72
N MET A 125 3.39 -12.73 -2.51
CA MET A 125 4.04 -13.00 -1.23
C MET A 125 5.39 -12.31 -1.17
N MET A 126 5.57 -11.44 -0.17
CA MET A 126 6.83 -10.77 0.14
C MET A 126 7.31 -11.21 1.52
N ILE A 127 8.60 -11.48 1.65
CA ILE A 127 9.25 -11.90 2.89
C ILE A 127 10.21 -10.80 3.33
N THR A 128 10.02 -10.26 4.53
CA THR A 128 10.97 -9.35 5.15
C THR A 128 12.19 -10.13 5.63
N VAL A 129 13.30 -10.04 4.89
CA VAL A 129 14.49 -10.86 5.14
C VAL A 129 15.15 -10.44 6.45
N ASP A 130 15.15 -9.15 6.79
CA ASP A 130 15.68 -8.67 8.08
C ASP A 130 14.95 -9.32 9.27
N ARG A 131 13.61 -9.36 9.25
CA ARG A 131 12.83 -10.00 10.32
C ARG A 131 13.04 -11.51 10.39
N LEU A 132 13.25 -12.15 9.23
CA LEU A 132 13.59 -13.57 9.19
C LEU A 132 14.94 -13.80 9.88
N MET A 133 15.93 -12.95 9.63
CA MET A 133 17.25 -13.03 10.27
C MET A 133 17.19 -12.75 11.77
N ASP A 134 16.42 -11.74 12.19
CA ASP A 134 16.24 -11.40 13.61
C ASP A 134 15.54 -12.50 14.41
N GLY A 135 14.57 -13.20 13.80
CA GLY A 135 13.82 -14.28 14.46
C GLY A 135 14.52 -15.63 14.48
N LEU A 136 15.54 -15.84 13.65
CA LEU A 136 16.21 -17.13 13.50
C LEU A 136 16.91 -17.67 14.77
N PRO A 137 17.54 -16.84 15.63
CA PRO A 137 18.16 -17.30 16.89
C PRO A 137 17.17 -17.93 17.88
N GLU A 138 15.92 -17.47 17.87
CA GLU A 138 14.88 -17.90 18.82
C GLU A 138 13.95 -18.98 18.25
N ALA A 139 14.11 -19.32 16.96
CA ALA A 139 13.24 -20.26 16.27
C ALA A 139 13.52 -21.72 16.67
N ASP A 140 12.44 -22.44 17.04
CA ASP A 140 12.48 -23.88 17.23
C ASP A 140 12.43 -24.65 15.88
N ASP A 141 12.67 -25.96 15.93
CA ASP A 141 12.70 -26.80 14.73
C ASP A 141 11.35 -26.84 13.99
N GLY A 142 10.24 -26.70 14.72
CA GLY A 142 8.89 -26.67 14.15
C GLY A 142 8.62 -25.38 13.38
N MET A 143 9.06 -24.24 13.89
CA MET A 143 8.98 -22.94 13.21
C MET A 143 9.79 -22.94 11.91
N VAL A 144 11.01 -23.48 11.95
CA VAL A 144 11.89 -23.58 10.77
C VAL A 144 11.30 -24.53 9.73
N ALA A 145 10.79 -25.70 10.16
CA ALA A 145 10.12 -26.63 9.25
C ALA A 145 8.85 -26.02 8.63
N GLY A 146 8.09 -25.24 9.40
CA GLY A 146 6.92 -24.51 8.91
C GLY A 146 7.28 -23.46 7.86
N LEU A 147 8.33 -22.67 8.10
CA LEU A 147 8.87 -21.69 7.15
C LEU A 147 9.35 -22.38 5.86
N LEU A 148 10.15 -23.45 5.97
CA LEU A 148 10.65 -24.20 4.82
C LEU A 148 9.52 -24.74 3.96
N ARG A 149 8.51 -25.37 4.59
CA ARG A 149 7.31 -25.82 3.88
C ARG A 149 6.65 -24.67 3.14
N HIS A 150 6.47 -23.51 3.79
CA HIS A 150 5.82 -22.36 3.17
C HIS A 150 6.62 -21.81 1.98
N LEU A 151 7.95 -21.75 2.08
CA LEU A 151 8.83 -21.32 1.00
C LEU A 151 8.81 -22.30 -0.18
N THR A 152 8.84 -23.61 0.08
CA THR A 152 8.79 -24.63 -0.97
C THR A 152 7.42 -24.64 -1.66
N GLU A 153 6.33 -24.60 -0.90
CA GLU A 153 4.96 -24.47 -1.45
C GLU A 153 4.86 -23.24 -2.35
N TRP A 154 5.36 -22.08 -1.89
CA TRP A 154 5.40 -20.87 -2.70
C TRP A 154 6.29 -20.99 -3.95
N ALA A 155 7.42 -21.68 -3.88
CA ALA A 155 8.31 -21.88 -5.03
C ALA A 155 7.69 -22.76 -6.11
N ASP A 156 6.92 -23.77 -5.69
CA ASP A 156 6.20 -24.70 -6.58
C ASP A 156 4.89 -24.09 -7.14
N GLU A 157 4.40 -22.98 -6.56
CA GLU A 157 3.26 -22.24 -7.12
C GLU A 157 3.60 -21.71 -8.52
N GLU A 158 2.89 -22.23 -9.52
CA GLU A 158 3.02 -21.80 -10.92
C GLU A 158 2.76 -20.29 -11.05
N SER A 159 3.63 -19.61 -11.82
CA SER A 159 3.66 -18.14 -11.92
C SER A 159 2.34 -17.53 -12.40
N ASP A 160 2.09 -16.28 -12.00
CA ASP A 160 0.92 -15.48 -12.43
C ASP A 160 0.93 -15.13 -13.93
N GLY A 161 1.90 -15.63 -14.69
CA GLY A 161 2.10 -15.33 -16.11
C GLY A 161 2.90 -14.04 -16.31
N PRO A 162 2.96 -13.50 -17.54
CA PRO A 162 3.67 -12.26 -17.80
C PRO A 162 3.09 -11.12 -16.96
N ALA A 163 3.95 -10.30 -16.36
CA ALA A 163 3.53 -9.16 -15.58
C ALA A 163 2.70 -8.20 -16.46
N LEU A 164 1.45 -7.95 -16.05
CA LEU A 164 0.62 -6.94 -16.68
C LEU A 164 1.29 -5.57 -16.57
N PRO A 165 1.18 -4.71 -17.59
CA PRO A 165 1.69 -3.35 -17.51
C PRO A 165 1.04 -2.60 -16.34
N PRO A 166 1.78 -1.69 -15.69
CA PRO A 166 1.28 -0.93 -14.55
C PRO A 166 0.03 -0.14 -14.93
N LEU A 167 -0.98 -0.13 -14.06
CA LEU A 167 -2.17 0.68 -14.25
C LEU A 167 -1.82 2.16 -14.09
N ARG A 168 -2.00 2.95 -15.15
CA ARG A 168 -1.58 4.36 -15.23
C ARG A 168 -2.69 5.22 -15.88
N PRO A 169 -3.81 5.45 -15.19
CA PRO A 169 -4.84 6.37 -15.67
C PRO A 169 -4.25 7.77 -15.83
N VAL A 170 -4.66 8.47 -16.89
CA VAL A 170 -4.18 9.82 -17.21
C VAL A 170 -5.35 10.80 -16.98
N PRO A 171 -5.25 11.66 -15.96
CA PRO A 171 -6.24 12.72 -15.77
C PRO A 171 -6.31 13.61 -17.01
N THR A 172 -7.50 13.75 -17.57
CA THR A 172 -7.77 14.55 -18.78
C THR A 172 -8.93 15.52 -18.61
N GLY A 173 -9.77 15.34 -17.59
CA GLY A 173 -10.87 16.24 -17.27
C GLY A 173 -10.46 17.31 -16.29
N GLN A 174 -10.71 18.58 -16.62
CA GLN A 174 -10.59 19.70 -15.70
C GLN A 174 -11.83 20.59 -15.83
N ALA A 175 -12.58 20.74 -14.74
CA ALA A 175 -13.67 21.71 -14.67
C ALA A 175 -13.13 23.15 -14.73
N ALA A 176 -13.91 24.05 -15.34
CA ALA A 176 -13.53 25.45 -15.48
C ALA A 176 -13.52 26.19 -14.14
N GLU A 177 -14.44 25.85 -13.24
CA GLU A 177 -14.49 26.37 -11.87
C GLU A 177 -13.78 25.39 -10.93
N LEU A 178 -12.96 25.93 -10.03
CA LEU A 178 -12.29 25.13 -9.01
C LEU A 178 -13.23 24.90 -7.83
N TYR A 179 -13.15 23.70 -7.26
CA TYR A 179 -13.79 23.40 -5.99
C TYR A 179 -13.23 24.30 -4.88
N VAL A 180 -14.13 24.84 -4.04
CA VAL A 180 -13.77 25.62 -2.85
C VAL A 180 -14.26 24.88 -1.63
N ARG A 181 -13.32 24.50 -0.75
CA ARG A 181 -13.63 23.82 0.50
C ARG A 181 -14.42 24.74 1.44
N PRO A 182 -15.48 24.26 2.11
CA PRO A 182 -16.11 25.01 3.20
C PRO A 182 -15.15 25.16 4.40
N GLU A 183 -15.31 26.22 5.18
CA GLU A 183 -14.55 26.36 6.42
C GLU A 183 -14.89 25.22 7.39
N LEU A 184 -13.86 24.59 7.94
CA LEU A 184 -14.02 23.53 8.92
C LEU A 184 -14.18 24.12 10.33
N PRO A 185 -14.98 23.50 11.21
CA PRO A 185 -15.11 23.96 12.59
C PRO A 185 -13.77 23.91 13.33
N SER A 186 -13.24 25.07 13.74
CA SER A 186 -12.08 25.11 14.62
C SER A 186 -12.50 24.84 16.06
N ARG A 187 -12.14 23.68 16.61
CA ARG A 187 -12.34 23.35 18.02
C ARG A 187 -10.99 23.13 18.70
N GLN A 188 -10.90 23.55 19.96
CA GLN A 188 -9.76 23.22 20.82
C GLN A 188 -10.06 21.89 21.52
N TYR A 189 -9.17 20.92 21.34
CA TYR A 189 -9.24 19.62 22.00
C TYR A 189 -8.35 19.63 23.24
N ARG A 190 -8.73 18.93 24.31
CA ARG A 190 -8.00 18.95 25.57
C ARG A 190 -7.92 17.54 26.14
N HIS A 191 -6.74 17.19 26.67
CA HIS A 191 -6.55 15.96 27.45
C HIS A 191 -7.38 15.98 28.75
N ALA A 192 -7.46 14.83 29.43
CA ALA A 192 -8.14 14.71 30.71
C ALA A 192 -7.56 15.68 31.78
N GLU A 193 -6.28 16.02 31.67
CA GLU A 193 -5.55 16.95 32.52
C GLU A 193 -5.75 18.43 32.11
N GLY A 194 -6.53 18.70 31.06
CA GLY A 194 -6.87 20.05 30.57
C GLY A 194 -5.87 20.69 29.63
N GLN A 195 -4.74 20.02 29.34
CA GLN A 195 -3.75 20.48 28.35
C GLN A 195 -4.32 20.38 26.93
N GLU A 196 -4.06 21.40 26.11
CA GLU A 196 -4.52 21.45 24.72
C GLU A 196 -3.80 20.41 23.86
N ILE A 197 -4.57 19.76 22.97
CA ILE A 197 -4.08 18.78 22.02
C ILE A 197 -3.93 19.45 20.66
N GLU A 198 -2.69 19.55 20.20
CA GLU A 198 -2.38 20.02 18.86
C GLU A 198 -2.35 18.84 17.88
N TYR A 199 -3.54 18.39 17.46
CA TYR A 199 -3.66 17.30 16.50
C TYR A 199 -2.90 17.63 15.19
N GLY A 200 -2.22 16.63 14.64
CA GLY A 200 -1.35 16.72 13.46
C GLY A 200 0.10 17.04 13.79
N ASN A 201 0.40 17.51 15.00
CA ASN A 201 1.73 17.82 15.49
C ASN A 201 2.01 17.23 16.88
N ARG A 202 1.18 16.29 17.34
CA ARG A 202 1.20 15.77 18.71
C ARG A 202 2.42 14.91 18.97
N TRP A 203 2.91 14.22 17.95
CA TRP A 203 4.01 13.26 18.05
C TRP A 203 5.28 13.83 17.40
N GLY A 204 6.36 13.89 18.18
CA GLY A 204 7.70 14.21 17.67
C GLY A 204 8.37 13.02 16.98
N SER A 205 9.71 13.04 16.90
CA SER A 205 10.49 11.95 16.27
C SER A 205 10.32 10.59 16.94
N GLU A 206 10.02 10.57 18.25
CA GLU A 206 9.78 9.35 19.03
C GLU A 206 8.47 8.64 18.65
N GLY A 207 7.55 9.34 17.98
CA GLY A 207 6.25 8.81 17.62
C GLY A 207 5.26 8.69 18.79
N PRO A 208 4.07 8.12 18.55
CA PRO A 208 3.04 7.95 19.57
C PRO A 208 3.42 6.86 20.59
N PRO A 209 3.06 7.03 21.87
CA PRO A 209 3.21 5.98 22.87
C PRO A 209 2.26 4.79 22.56
N ALA A 210 2.60 3.60 23.04
CA ALA A 210 1.88 2.37 22.72
C ALA A 210 0.39 2.40 23.15
N ASP A 211 0.08 3.12 24.23
CA ASP A 211 -1.28 3.29 24.76
C ASP A 211 -2.15 4.27 23.95
N ALA A 212 -1.58 5.02 23.01
CA ALA A 212 -2.35 5.86 22.08
C ALA A 212 -2.92 5.07 20.90
N TYR A 213 -2.44 3.84 20.66
CA TYR A 213 -2.94 3.00 19.58
C TYR A 213 -4.30 2.41 19.91
N SER A 214 -5.21 2.42 18.93
CA SER A 214 -6.58 1.91 19.07
C SER A 214 -7.46 2.64 20.10
N VAL A 215 -7.00 3.80 20.60
CA VAL A 215 -7.76 4.70 21.46
C VAL A 215 -8.27 5.86 20.62
N GLU A 216 -9.56 6.19 20.71
CA GLU A 216 -10.18 7.32 20.00
C GLU A 216 -10.80 8.27 21.03
N THR A 217 -10.06 9.32 21.44
CA THR A 217 -10.53 10.24 22.50
C THR A 217 -11.42 11.35 21.96
N HIS A 218 -11.07 11.93 20.82
CA HIS A 218 -11.82 13.01 20.18
C HIS A 218 -12.25 12.63 18.77
N GLY A 219 -13.21 11.71 18.64
CA GLY A 219 -13.75 11.30 17.34
C GLY A 219 -14.56 12.40 16.65
N GLU A 220 -15.17 13.30 17.43
CA GLU A 220 -15.88 14.48 16.96
C GLU A 220 -14.98 15.46 16.18
N ARG A 221 -13.64 15.27 16.22
CA ARG A 221 -12.73 16.09 15.42
C ARG A 221 -12.95 15.97 13.93
N PHE A 222 -13.55 14.88 13.47
CA PHE A 222 -13.79 14.64 12.06
C PHE A 222 -15.17 15.13 11.57
N GLU A 223 -15.99 15.78 12.40
CA GLU A 223 -17.32 16.33 12.02
C GLU A 223 -17.28 17.19 10.74
N GLY A 224 -16.17 17.91 10.51
CA GLY A 224 -15.98 18.72 9.31
C GLY A 224 -15.99 17.92 7.99
N LEU A 225 -15.72 16.61 8.01
CA LEU A 225 -15.69 15.78 6.81
C LEU A 225 -17.07 15.65 6.15
N HIS A 226 -18.15 15.67 6.93
CA HIS A 226 -19.51 15.63 6.38
C HIS A 226 -19.81 16.90 5.58
N LEU A 227 -19.34 18.07 6.06
CA LEU A 227 -19.47 19.35 5.33
C LEU A 227 -18.72 19.31 4.00
N VAL A 228 -17.47 18.82 4.01
CA VAL A 228 -16.66 18.68 2.78
C VAL A 228 -17.31 17.71 1.81
N ALA A 229 -17.79 16.55 2.28
CA ALA A 229 -18.46 15.57 1.43
C ALA A 229 -19.71 16.15 0.76
N HIS A 230 -20.58 16.86 1.50
CA HIS A 230 -21.74 17.51 0.91
C HIS A 230 -21.36 18.57 -0.14
N ALA A 231 -20.37 19.41 0.17
CA ALA A 231 -19.88 20.42 -0.77
C ALA A 231 -19.29 19.78 -2.04
N LEU A 232 -18.55 18.68 -1.92
CA LEU A 232 -18.03 17.93 -3.07
C LEU A 232 -19.16 17.32 -3.90
N ILE A 233 -20.17 16.71 -3.28
CA ILE A 233 -21.33 16.14 -3.98
C ILE A 233 -22.06 17.24 -4.79
N GLU A 234 -22.27 18.41 -4.17
CA GLU A 234 -22.91 19.56 -4.82
C GLU A 234 -22.07 20.09 -5.99
N TYR A 235 -20.78 20.36 -5.75
CA TYR A 235 -19.85 20.82 -6.78
C TYR A 235 -19.78 19.86 -7.97
N LEU A 236 -19.57 18.57 -7.71
CA LEU A 236 -19.49 17.55 -8.76
C LEU A 236 -20.82 17.42 -9.53
N GLY A 237 -21.95 17.48 -8.83
CA GLY A 237 -23.29 17.47 -9.44
C GLY A 237 -23.56 18.70 -10.32
N GLY A 238 -22.99 19.85 -9.97
CA GLY A 238 -23.10 21.10 -10.72
C GLY A 238 -22.12 21.22 -11.89
N ALA A 239 -20.90 20.70 -11.76
CA ALA A 239 -19.85 20.85 -12.76
C ALA A 239 -19.86 19.77 -13.86
N TYR A 240 -20.40 18.58 -13.57
CA TYR A 240 -20.33 17.43 -14.48
C TYR A 240 -21.72 16.88 -14.86
N TYR A 241 -21.82 16.27 -16.03
CA TYR A 241 -23.00 15.50 -16.45
C TYR A 241 -23.06 14.17 -15.69
N VAL A 242 -23.53 14.26 -14.44
CA VAL A 242 -23.74 13.13 -13.53
C VAL A 242 -25.17 13.12 -12.97
N ASP A 243 -25.70 11.93 -12.74
CA ASP A 243 -26.94 11.73 -12.00
C ASP A 243 -26.63 11.46 -10.53
N VAL A 244 -27.25 12.23 -9.64
CA VAL A 244 -27.07 12.11 -8.18
C VAL A 244 -28.26 11.37 -7.58
N SER A 245 -28.01 10.25 -6.92
CA SER A 245 -29.02 9.44 -6.24
C SER A 245 -28.70 9.32 -4.75
N ARG A 246 -29.69 9.57 -3.90
CA ARG A 246 -29.60 9.50 -2.43
C ARG A 246 -30.34 8.29 -1.84
N ASP A 247 -30.45 7.22 -2.62
CA ASP A 247 -31.09 5.99 -2.16
C ASP A 247 -30.23 5.30 -1.08
N PRO A 248 -30.78 5.04 0.13
CA PRO A 248 -30.10 4.29 1.19
C PRO A 248 -29.52 2.94 0.72
N ALA A 249 -30.09 2.30 -0.29
CA ALA A 249 -29.62 1.04 -0.84
C ALA A 249 -28.17 1.10 -1.36
N HIS A 250 -27.69 2.28 -1.79
CA HIS A 250 -26.30 2.45 -2.24
C HIS A 250 -25.27 2.21 -1.11
N ALA A 251 -25.68 2.31 0.16
CA ALA A 251 -24.79 2.03 1.28
C ALA A 251 -24.42 0.55 1.37
N ALA A 252 -25.27 -0.37 0.89
CA ALA A 252 -25.00 -1.80 0.90
C ALA A 252 -23.82 -2.19 -0.01
N ASP A 253 -23.56 -1.38 -1.03
CA ASP A 253 -22.40 -1.57 -1.87
C ASP A 253 -21.14 -1.27 -1.06
N VAL A 254 -21.10 -0.19 -0.28
CA VAL A 254 -19.91 0.25 0.45
C VAL A 254 -19.73 -0.55 1.74
N SER A 255 -18.54 -1.14 1.90
CA SER A 255 -18.20 -1.77 3.18
C SER A 255 -17.87 -0.68 4.18
N VAL A 256 -18.88 -0.24 4.92
CA VAL A 256 -18.72 0.54 6.13
C VAL A 256 -18.55 -0.43 7.30
N ASN A 257 -17.60 -0.16 8.19
CA ASN A 257 -17.53 -0.86 9.48
C ASN A 257 -18.87 -0.67 10.23
N ALA A 258 -19.07 -1.37 11.36
CA ALA A 258 -20.32 -1.45 12.16
C ALA A 258 -20.94 -0.12 12.69
N ARG A 259 -20.59 1.03 12.11
CA ARG A 259 -21.10 2.37 12.36
C ARG A 259 -22.38 2.59 11.56
N GLU A 260 -23.27 3.37 12.15
CA GLU A 260 -24.53 3.76 11.53
C GLU A 260 -24.27 4.69 10.34
N VAL A 261 -24.99 4.44 9.24
CA VAL A 261 -24.98 5.28 8.04
C VAL A 261 -25.92 6.46 8.27
N ILE A 262 -25.38 7.67 8.17
CA ILE A 262 -26.11 8.93 8.36
C ILE A 262 -26.67 9.46 7.04
N ASP A 263 -25.88 9.41 5.98
CA ASP A 263 -26.30 9.83 4.63
C ASP A 263 -25.53 9.04 3.56
N VAL A 264 -26.10 8.96 2.37
CA VAL A 264 -25.48 8.34 1.19
C VAL A 264 -25.82 9.10 -0.08
N ALA A 265 -24.83 9.23 -0.97
CA ALA A 265 -25.03 9.76 -2.31
C ALA A 265 -24.18 9.01 -3.33
N ARG A 266 -24.83 8.48 -4.37
CA ARG A 266 -24.16 7.94 -5.56
C ARG A 266 -24.23 8.94 -6.70
N LEU A 267 -23.08 9.31 -7.23
CA LEU A 267 -22.90 10.10 -8.43
C LEU A 267 -22.53 9.16 -9.57
N THR A 268 -23.41 9.08 -10.56
CA THR A 268 -23.23 8.22 -11.74
C THR A 268 -23.01 9.08 -12.98
N PRO A 269 -21.80 9.08 -13.58
CA PRO A 269 -21.55 9.80 -14.81
C PRO A 269 -22.39 9.30 -15.98
N ARG A 270 -22.71 10.20 -16.92
CA ARG A 270 -23.41 9.84 -18.17
C ARG A 270 -22.56 8.98 -19.11
N ASP A 271 -21.22 9.10 -19.06
CA ASP A 271 -20.33 8.17 -19.75
C ASP A 271 -20.21 6.87 -18.94
N PRO A 272 -20.66 5.71 -19.44
CA PRO A 272 -20.57 4.44 -18.72
C PRO A 272 -19.13 3.98 -18.47
N LEU A 273 -18.15 4.51 -19.23
CA LEU A 273 -16.72 4.23 -19.07
C LEU A 273 -16.04 5.15 -18.05
N ALA A 274 -16.79 6.03 -17.38
CA ALA A 274 -16.30 6.83 -16.26
C ALA A 274 -16.71 6.19 -14.91
N ALA A 275 -15.84 6.31 -13.91
CA ALA A 275 -16.07 5.70 -12.61
C ALA A 275 -17.16 6.44 -11.82
N PRO A 276 -18.20 5.76 -11.31
CA PRO A 276 -19.10 6.37 -10.34
C PRO A 276 -18.37 6.63 -9.00
N LEU A 277 -18.91 7.57 -8.23
CA LEU A 277 -18.52 7.81 -6.84
C LEU A 277 -19.73 7.54 -5.93
N THR A 278 -19.55 6.78 -4.85
CA THR A 278 -20.58 6.61 -3.82
C THR A 278 -20.01 7.07 -2.48
N PHE A 279 -20.56 8.15 -1.94
CA PHE A 279 -20.21 8.72 -0.64
C PHE A 279 -21.14 8.13 0.43
N VAL A 280 -20.58 7.64 1.52
CA VAL A 280 -21.32 7.18 2.70
C VAL A 280 -20.80 7.90 3.93
N LEU A 281 -21.67 8.66 4.60
CA LEU A 281 -21.36 9.40 5.82
C LEU A 281 -21.74 8.56 7.03
N THR A 282 -20.87 8.46 8.04
CA THR A 282 -21.06 7.58 9.22
C THR A 282 -21.21 8.35 10.53
N SER A 283 -21.80 7.70 11.55
CA SER A 283 -22.11 8.32 12.85
C SER A 283 -20.89 8.65 13.73
N ALA A 284 -19.81 7.87 13.67
CA ALA A 284 -18.49 8.38 14.04
C ALA A 284 -18.02 9.18 12.82
N PRO A 285 -17.88 10.51 12.90
CA PRO A 285 -18.06 11.42 11.78
C PRO A 285 -16.99 11.25 10.72
N GLY A 286 -17.19 10.27 9.85
CA GLY A 286 -16.30 9.88 8.78
C GLY A 286 -17.06 9.74 7.48
N VAL A 287 -16.31 9.60 6.40
CA VAL A 287 -16.81 9.45 5.04
C VAL A 287 -16.11 8.26 4.43
N VAL A 288 -16.87 7.32 3.88
CA VAL A 288 -16.32 6.25 3.05
C VAL A 288 -16.75 6.51 1.61
N VAL A 289 -15.78 6.64 0.71
CA VAL A 289 -16.03 6.84 -0.71
C VAL A 289 -15.69 5.58 -1.48
N ARG A 290 -16.68 4.98 -2.14
CA ARG A 290 -16.41 4.00 -3.19
C ARG A 290 -16.12 4.71 -4.50
N ALA A 291 -14.98 4.42 -5.10
CA ALA A 291 -14.67 4.82 -6.46
C ALA A 291 -14.74 3.61 -7.40
N GLY A 292 -15.47 3.79 -8.50
CA GLY A 292 -15.68 2.72 -9.46
C GLY A 292 -16.51 1.58 -8.86
N VAL A 293 -16.03 0.34 -9.01
CA VAL A 293 -16.78 -0.86 -8.60
C VAL A 293 -16.22 -1.60 -7.40
N LEU A 294 -14.92 -1.47 -7.07
CA LEU A 294 -14.29 -2.34 -6.07
C LEU A 294 -13.70 -1.62 -4.85
N HIS A 295 -13.13 -0.41 -5.01
CA HIS A 295 -12.35 0.20 -3.92
C HIS A 295 -13.18 1.14 -3.05
N ASN A 296 -13.10 0.94 -1.73
CA ASN A 296 -13.64 1.85 -0.71
C ASN A 296 -12.48 2.60 -0.05
N PHE A 297 -12.56 3.93 -0.02
CA PHE A 297 -11.60 4.82 0.62
C PHE A 297 -12.22 5.43 1.88
N PRO A 298 -11.81 5.01 3.08
CA PRO A 298 -12.29 5.59 4.33
C PRO A 298 -11.52 6.88 4.69
N PHE A 299 -12.25 7.84 5.24
CA PHE A 299 -11.75 9.11 5.77
C PHE A 299 -12.38 9.37 7.15
N PRO A 300 -11.63 9.35 8.26
CA PRO A 300 -10.23 8.93 8.34
C PRO A 300 -10.04 7.43 8.02
N VAL A 301 -8.80 7.06 7.65
CA VAL A 301 -8.42 5.64 7.60
C VAL A 301 -8.36 5.05 9.01
N CYS A 302 -7.92 5.85 9.99
CA CYS A 302 -7.88 5.45 11.38
C CYS A 302 -8.17 6.64 12.32
N GLY A 303 -9.20 6.52 13.15
CA GLY A 303 -9.58 7.56 14.12
C GLY A 303 -8.73 7.59 15.39
N CYS A 304 -7.76 6.68 15.56
CA CYS A 304 -7.03 6.58 16.82
C CYS A 304 -6.10 7.78 17.07
N ASP A 305 -5.82 8.02 18.35
CA ASP A 305 -4.97 9.09 18.85
C ASP A 305 -3.52 8.97 18.35
N ALA A 306 -3.00 7.74 18.19
CA ALA A 306 -1.68 7.51 17.62
C ALA A 306 -1.54 7.92 16.15
N CYS A 307 -2.63 7.93 15.39
CA CYS A 307 -2.60 8.34 13.99
C CYS A 307 -2.47 9.86 13.82
N ASP A 308 -2.98 10.61 14.80
CA ASP A 308 -2.88 12.07 14.86
C ASP A 308 -3.44 12.79 13.61
N GLU A 309 -4.39 12.15 12.92
CA GLU A 309 -5.04 12.72 11.74
C GLU A 309 -6.00 13.87 12.13
N THR A 310 -6.00 14.93 11.32
CA THR A 310 -6.87 16.11 11.47
C THR A 310 -7.98 16.09 10.42
N ALA A 311 -9.09 16.81 10.68
CA ALA A 311 -10.15 16.99 9.69
C ALA A 311 -9.64 17.65 8.40
N GLU A 312 -8.71 18.60 8.51
CA GLU A 312 -8.12 19.30 7.37
C GLU A 312 -7.32 18.35 6.49
N SER A 313 -6.53 17.46 7.09
CA SER A 313 -5.71 16.49 6.37
C SER A 313 -6.58 15.46 5.65
N GLU A 314 -7.63 14.97 6.30
CA GLU A 314 -8.56 14.02 5.72
C GLU A 314 -9.47 14.66 4.66
N ALA A 315 -9.90 15.91 4.85
CA ALA A 315 -10.62 16.67 3.83
C ALA A 315 -9.79 16.83 2.55
N THR A 316 -8.48 17.14 2.68
CA THR A 316 -7.57 17.20 1.52
C THR A 316 -7.52 15.88 0.78
N ARG A 317 -7.36 14.75 1.49
CA ARG A 317 -7.31 13.43 0.85
C ARG A 317 -8.63 13.03 0.19
N LEU A 318 -9.77 13.43 0.76
CA LEU A 318 -11.12 13.21 0.22
C LEU A 318 -11.34 14.02 -1.07
N GLU A 319 -10.91 15.27 -1.08
CA GLU A 319 -10.95 16.15 -2.26
C GLU A 319 -10.07 15.63 -3.38
N GLU A 320 -8.81 15.31 -3.07
CA GLU A 320 -7.86 14.74 -4.03
C GLU A 320 -8.42 13.48 -4.69
N LEU A 321 -9.00 12.56 -3.92
CA LEU A 321 -9.65 11.36 -4.46
C LEU A 321 -10.80 11.73 -5.40
N SER A 322 -11.73 12.55 -4.91
CA SER A 322 -12.98 12.84 -5.61
C SER A 322 -12.74 13.59 -6.92
N LEU A 323 -11.84 14.57 -6.90
CA LEU A 323 -11.45 15.36 -8.06
C LEU A 323 -10.59 14.57 -9.04
N ALA A 324 -9.67 13.72 -8.57
CA ALA A 324 -8.90 12.83 -9.44
C ALA A 324 -9.78 11.83 -10.17
N VAL A 325 -10.78 11.24 -9.50
CA VAL A 325 -11.73 10.32 -10.15
C VAL A 325 -12.54 11.05 -11.22
N ALA A 326 -13.08 12.23 -10.91
CA ALA A 326 -13.82 13.04 -11.88
C ALA A 326 -12.95 13.45 -13.08
N ALA A 327 -11.66 13.69 -12.86
CA ALA A 327 -10.70 14.00 -13.91
C ALA A 327 -10.26 12.80 -14.78
N GLY A 328 -10.67 11.56 -14.45
CA GLY A 328 -10.23 10.35 -15.14
C GLY A 328 -8.86 9.85 -14.66
N GLY A 329 -8.40 10.32 -13.51
CA GLY A 329 -7.15 9.91 -12.86
C GLY A 329 -7.27 8.62 -12.07
N TYR A 330 -8.39 7.90 -12.13
CA TYR A 330 -8.61 6.66 -11.39
C TYR A 330 -8.72 5.45 -12.32
N GLY A 331 -8.07 4.36 -11.92
CA GLY A 331 -8.18 3.07 -12.59
C GLY A 331 -8.28 1.96 -11.56
N GLU A 332 -9.01 0.90 -11.90
CA GLU A 332 -8.99 -0.34 -11.15
C GLU A 332 -8.95 -1.53 -12.11
N ARG A 333 -8.43 -2.66 -11.62
CA ARG A 333 -8.27 -3.88 -12.42
C ARG A 333 -8.58 -5.09 -11.58
N TYR A 334 -9.38 -6.00 -12.12
CA TYR A 334 -9.72 -7.27 -11.51
C TYR A 334 -10.16 -8.27 -12.59
N PRO A 335 -9.83 -9.57 -12.47
CA PRO A 335 -8.89 -10.14 -11.50
C PRO A 335 -7.42 -9.92 -11.92
N VAL A 336 -6.54 -9.70 -10.94
CA VAL A 336 -5.08 -9.64 -11.15
C VAL A 336 -4.43 -10.88 -10.53
N GLY A 337 -3.73 -11.66 -11.35
CA GLY A 337 -3.05 -12.88 -10.93
C GLY A 337 -3.99 -14.00 -10.48
N ARG A 338 -3.42 -15.13 -10.07
CA ARG A 338 -4.16 -16.33 -9.61
C ARG A 338 -4.90 -16.10 -8.31
N LYS A 339 -4.37 -15.22 -7.45
CA LYS A 339 -5.03 -14.79 -6.20
C LYS A 339 -6.25 -13.90 -6.46
N LYS A 340 -6.54 -13.57 -7.73
CA LYS A 340 -7.64 -12.70 -8.16
C LYS A 340 -7.71 -11.44 -7.31
N TRP A 341 -6.59 -10.72 -7.23
CA TRP A 341 -6.54 -9.45 -6.50
C TRP A 341 -7.20 -8.33 -7.29
N ALA A 342 -7.67 -7.33 -6.57
CA ALA A 342 -8.09 -6.07 -7.17
C ALA A 342 -6.97 -5.04 -7.00
N GLU A 343 -6.49 -4.52 -8.12
CA GLU A 343 -5.53 -3.43 -8.20
C GLU A 343 -6.27 -2.11 -8.40
N TYR A 344 -5.72 -1.02 -7.86
CA TYR A 344 -6.16 0.33 -8.20
C TYR A 344 -4.96 1.27 -8.35
N ALA A 345 -5.17 2.33 -9.12
CA ALA A 345 -4.27 3.45 -9.26
C ALA A 345 -5.06 4.76 -9.27
N LEU A 346 -4.52 5.78 -8.63
CA LEU A 346 -5.08 7.12 -8.55
C LEU A 346 -3.97 8.13 -8.86
N PHE A 347 -4.22 9.04 -9.79
CA PHE A 347 -3.33 10.12 -10.19
C PHE A 347 -4.06 11.44 -9.97
N ALA A 348 -3.44 12.36 -9.25
CA ALA A 348 -4.04 13.66 -8.96
C ALA A 348 -4.25 14.46 -10.25
N ALA A 349 -5.38 15.18 -10.34
CA ALA A 349 -5.77 15.93 -11.53
C ALA A 349 -4.81 17.08 -11.88
N ASP A 350 -4.07 17.58 -10.89
CA ASP A 350 -3.06 18.63 -11.01
C ASP A 350 -1.64 18.06 -11.21
N GLY A 351 -1.50 16.74 -11.28
CA GLY A 351 -0.21 16.06 -11.40
C GLY A 351 0.62 16.06 -10.11
N SER A 352 0.07 16.52 -8.98
CA SER A 352 0.79 16.63 -7.71
C SER A 352 1.27 15.27 -7.17
N GLY A 353 0.59 14.16 -7.49
CA GLY A 353 1.03 12.85 -7.05
C GLY A 353 0.21 11.69 -7.60
N ASN A 354 0.59 10.48 -7.18
CA ASN A 354 -0.16 9.26 -7.45
C ASN A 354 -0.14 8.29 -6.27
N ARG A 355 -1.15 7.43 -6.18
CA ARG A 355 -1.32 6.36 -5.20
C ARG A 355 -1.71 5.07 -5.91
N ARG A 356 -1.25 3.94 -5.40
CA ARG A 356 -1.60 2.62 -5.94
C ARG A 356 -1.74 1.60 -4.81
N GLY A 357 -2.48 0.55 -5.06
CA GLY A 357 -2.53 -0.59 -4.17
C GLY A 357 -3.17 -1.81 -4.81
N ALA A 358 -2.83 -2.98 -4.28
CA ALA A 358 -3.41 -4.25 -4.69
C ALA A 358 -3.70 -5.10 -3.45
N GLY A 359 -4.75 -5.91 -3.53
CA GLY A 359 -5.08 -6.83 -2.45
C GLY A 359 -6.41 -7.55 -2.67
N PRO A 360 -6.77 -8.45 -1.73
CA PRO A 360 -8.09 -9.08 -1.71
C PRO A 360 -9.20 -8.03 -1.50
N ARG A 361 -10.41 -8.35 -1.93
CA ARG A 361 -11.61 -7.52 -1.70
C ARG A 361 -12.64 -8.29 -0.90
N GLY A 362 -13.20 -7.65 0.13
CA GLY A 362 -14.40 -8.11 0.80
C GLY A 362 -15.63 -7.81 -0.05
N ALA A 363 -15.87 -8.65 -1.06
CA ALA A 363 -17.03 -8.59 -1.95
C ALA A 363 -17.56 -10.00 -2.22
N THR A 364 -18.84 -10.12 -2.56
CA THR A 364 -19.44 -11.41 -2.92
C THR A 364 -18.94 -11.88 -4.28
N SER A 365 -19.03 -13.18 -4.57
CA SER A 365 -18.65 -13.73 -5.88
C SER A 365 -19.43 -13.09 -7.04
N GLU A 366 -20.70 -12.73 -6.80
CA GLU A 366 -21.55 -12.04 -7.79
C GLU A 366 -21.06 -10.61 -8.05
N GLN A 367 -20.71 -9.87 -7.00
CA GLN A 367 -20.14 -8.52 -7.12
C GLN A 367 -18.79 -8.55 -7.86
N LEU A 368 -17.96 -9.55 -7.59
CA LEU A 368 -16.67 -9.72 -8.27
C LEU A 368 -16.83 -10.10 -9.75
N ALA A 369 -17.81 -10.95 -10.09
CA ALA A 369 -18.12 -11.28 -11.49
C ALA A 369 -18.64 -10.06 -12.26
N ALA A 370 -19.52 -9.26 -11.65
CA ALA A 370 -20.01 -8.02 -12.25
C ALA A 370 -18.91 -6.97 -12.41
N ALA A 371 -17.99 -6.88 -11.44
CA ALA A 371 -16.83 -6.01 -11.54
C ALA A 371 -15.88 -6.46 -12.64
N GLU A 372 -15.59 -7.76 -12.76
CA GLU A 372 -14.78 -8.32 -13.84
C GLU A 372 -15.38 -7.99 -15.22
N GLU A 373 -16.70 -8.10 -15.37
CA GLU A 373 -17.37 -7.69 -16.60
C GLU A 373 -17.20 -6.21 -16.91
N ARG A 374 -17.44 -5.33 -15.93
CA ARG A 374 -17.37 -3.90 -16.15
C ARG A 374 -15.95 -3.41 -16.41
N LEU A 375 -14.95 -4.02 -15.78
CA LEU A 375 -13.55 -3.60 -15.89
C LEU A 375 -12.88 -4.07 -17.19
N ARG A 376 -13.48 -5.02 -17.92
CA ARG A 376 -13.04 -5.38 -19.27
C ARG A 376 -13.14 -4.21 -20.25
N ASP A 377 -14.06 -3.28 -20.04
CA ASP A 377 -14.28 -2.13 -20.92
C ASP A 377 -13.36 -0.94 -20.60
N VAL A 378 -12.63 -0.99 -19.48
CA VAL A 378 -11.73 0.09 -19.00
C VAL A 378 -10.35 -0.46 -18.57
N PRO A 379 -9.62 -1.19 -19.44
CA PRO A 379 -8.38 -1.90 -19.08
C PRO A 379 -7.22 -0.98 -18.65
N ASP A 380 -7.27 0.27 -19.10
CA ASP A 380 -6.29 1.33 -18.83
C ASP A 380 -6.76 2.34 -17.76
N GLY A 381 -7.93 2.09 -17.17
CA GLY A 381 -8.56 2.96 -16.18
C GLY A 381 -9.81 3.66 -16.70
N TRP A 382 -10.49 4.34 -15.77
CA TRP A 382 -11.76 5.01 -16.04
C TRP A 382 -11.55 6.32 -16.78
N ARG A 383 -12.50 6.66 -17.65
CA ARG A 383 -12.53 7.95 -18.35
C ARG A 383 -12.88 9.09 -17.41
N ALA A 384 -12.45 10.29 -17.81
CA ALA A 384 -12.88 11.53 -17.19
C ALA A 384 -14.40 11.71 -17.29
N TRP A 385 -14.98 12.34 -16.28
CA TRP A 385 -16.39 12.66 -16.26
C TRP A 385 -16.69 13.75 -17.30
N PRO A 386 -17.79 13.63 -18.05
CA PRO A 386 -18.19 14.68 -19.00
C PRO A 386 -18.58 15.95 -18.23
N LEU A 387 -18.02 17.10 -18.63
CA LEU A 387 -18.33 18.43 -18.10
C LEU A 387 -19.68 18.94 -18.62
N ARG A 388 -20.40 19.72 -17.80
CA ARG A 388 -21.70 20.32 -18.19
C ARG A 388 -21.59 21.39 -19.27
#